data_AF-A0A0N8TXQ7-F1
#
_entry.id   AF-A0A0N8TXQ7-F1
#
_cell.length_a   1.000
_cell.length_b   1.000
_cell.length_c   1.000
_cell.angle_alpha   90.00
_cell.angle_beta   90.00
_cell.angle_gamma   90.00
#
_symmetry.space_group_name_H-M   'P 1'
#
loop_
_entity.id
_entity.type
_entity.pdbx_description
1 polymer ?
#
loop_
_entity_poly.entity_id
_entity_poly.type
_entity_poly.pdbx_seq_one_letter_code
_entity_poly.pdbx_strand_id
1 'polypeptide(L)'
;MGYIKKYFWLFGLFSGLVVSLSVTLVIVIWELLENPGGIFRVENGINWRFVYDTAESWFIPTFIYVVLIASATHLIVTLVNWLRKARSKGKLNKRLRNQ
;
A
#
# COMPACT_ATOMS: atom_id res chain seq x y z
N MET A 1 24.27 -4.61 1.88
CA MET A 1 23.37 -3.57 1.34
C MET A 1 22.24 -4.11 0.45
N GLY A 2 22.43 -5.20 -0.32
CA GLY A 2 21.44 -5.68 -1.30
C GLY A 2 20.12 -6.25 -0.74
N TYR A 3 20.15 -6.90 0.43
CA TYR A 3 18.95 -7.53 1.02
C TYR A 3 17.85 -6.51 1.36
N ILE A 4 18.20 -5.36 1.92
CA ILE A 4 17.23 -4.32 2.33
C ILE A 4 16.51 -3.74 1.10
N LYS A 5 17.22 -3.55 -0.03
CA LYS A 5 16.62 -3.05 -1.27
C LYS A 5 15.59 -4.03 -1.84
N LYS A 6 15.91 -5.34 -1.86
CA LYS A 6 15.01 -6.34 -2.45
C LYS A 6 13.66 -6.41 -1.72
N TYR A 7 13.68 -6.39 -0.38
CA TYR A 7 12.44 -6.40 0.42
C TYR A 7 11.64 -5.09 0.30
N PHE A 8 12.32 -3.95 0.14
CA PHE A 8 11.66 -2.67 -0.06
C PHE A 8 10.86 -2.64 -1.38
N TRP A 9 11.46 -3.07 -2.48
CA TRP A 9 10.77 -3.13 -3.79
C TRP A 9 9.59 -4.10 -3.79
N LEU A 10 9.77 -5.29 -3.20
CA LEU A 10 8.69 -6.28 -3.06
C LEU A 10 7.55 -5.77 -2.18
N PHE A 11 7.87 -5.09 -1.08
CA PHE A 11 6.86 -4.50 -0.19
C PHE A 11 6.06 -3.39 -0.91
N GLY A 12 6.76 -2.51 -1.64
CA GLY A 12 6.13 -1.49 -2.48
C GLY A 12 5.19 -2.11 -3.52
N LEU A 13 5.68 -3.07 -4.30
CA LEU A 13 4.87 -3.79 -5.30
C LEU A 13 3.64 -4.47 -4.69
N PHE A 14 3.82 -5.15 -3.54
CA PHE A 14 2.72 -5.81 -2.86
C PHE A 14 1.67 -4.81 -2.36
N SER A 15 2.12 -3.72 -1.73
CA SER A 15 1.21 -2.67 -1.25
C SER A 15 0.44 -2.01 -2.40
N GLY A 16 1.12 -1.70 -3.51
CA GLY A 16 0.48 -1.16 -4.72
C GLY A 16 -0.52 -2.13 -5.34
N LEU A 17 -0.20 -3.42 -5.40
CA LEU A 17 -1.10 -4.45 -5.92
C LEU A 17 -2.38 -4.54 -5.08
N VAL A 18 -2.23 -4.62 -3.75
CA VAL A 18 -3.38 -4.71 -2.82
C VAL A 18 -4.27 -3.48 -2.97
N VAL A 19 -3.70 -2.28 -2.94
CA VAL A 19 -4.45 -1.03 -3.07
C VAL A 19 -5.16 -0.94 -4.41
N SER A 20 -4.46 -1.24 -5.51
CA SER A 20 -5.04 -1.19 -6.86
C SER A 20 -6.24 -2.13 -6.99
N LEU A 21 -6.11 -3.36 -6.48
CA LEU A 21 -7.21 -4.31 -6.45
C LEU A 21 -8.38 -3.79 -5.60
N SER A 22 -8.12 -3.22 -4.43
CA SER A 22 -9.17 -2.69 -3.55
C SER A 22 -9.93 -1.52 -4.20
N VAL A 23 -9.23 -0.53 -4.76
CA VAL A 23 -9.87 0.62 -5.42
C VAL A 23 -10.69 0.16 -6.62
N THR A 24 -10.13 -0.72 -7.45
CA THR A 24 -10.84 -1.27 -8.61
C THR A 24 -12.08 -2.05 -8.17
N LEU A 25 -11.96 -2.87 -7.13
CA LEU A 25 -13.07 -3.65 -6.60
C LEU A 25 -14.19 -2.76 -6.06
N VAL A 26 -13.85 -1.68 -5.35
CA VAL A 26 -14.84 -0.72 -4.85
C VAL A 26 -15.64 -0.12 -6.01
N ILE A 27 -14.98 0.33 -7.08
CA ILE A 27 -15.64 0.89 -8.25
C ILE A 27 -16.54 -0.16 -8.94
N VAL A 28 -16.04 -1.39 -9.11
CA VAL A 28 -16.79 -2.49 -9.75
C VAL A 28 -18.00 -2.91 -8.92
N ILE A 29 -17.86 -3.02 -7.60
CA ILE A 29 -18.97 -3.37 -6.70
C ILE A 29 -20.00 -2.24 -6.69
N TRP A 30 -19.56 -0.99 -6.67
CA TRP A 30 -20.48 0.16 -6.65
C TRP A 30 -21.31 0.25 -7.93
N GLU A 31 -20.68 -0.04 -9.08
CA GLU A 31 -21.37 -0.19 -10.36
C GLU A 31 -22.41 -1.32 -10.32
N LEU A 32 -22.05 -2.47 -9.75
CA LEU A 32 -22.90 -3.66 -9.74
C LEU A 32 -24.10 -3.54 -8.78
N LEU A 33 -23.90 -2.96 -7.60
CA LEU A 33 -24.92 -2.93 -6.55
C LEU A 33 -25.96 -1.84 -6.77
N GLU A 34 -25.55 -0.67 -7.24
CA GLU A 34 -26.39 0.52 -7.10
C GLU A 34 -26.56 1.29 -8.42
N ASN A 35 -25.59 1.21 -9.36
CA ASN A 35 -25.49 2.10 -10.53
C ASN A 35 -26.10 3.49 -10.25
N PRO A 36 -25.60 4.20 -9.21
CA PRO A 36 -26.37 5.25 -8.58
C PRO A 36 -26.60 6.39 -9.57
N GLY A 37 -27.79 6.47 -10.16
CA GLY A 37 -28.17 7.49 -11.15
C GLY A 37 -27.81 7.17 -12.61
N GLY A 38 -27.38 5.96 -12.97
CA GLY A 38 -27.07 5.61 -14.37
C GLY A 38 -25.85 6.34 -14.95
N ILE A 39 -25.03 6.95 -14.09
CA ILE A 39 -23.92 7.84 -14.45
C ILE A 39 -22.76 7.12 -15.12
N PHE A 40 -22.50 5.86 -14.75
CA PHE A 40 -21.47 5.03 -15.36
C PHE A 40 -22.02 4.25 -16.57
N ARG A 41 -23.28 3.81 -16.51
CA ARG A 41 -23.93 3.10 -17.61
C ARG A 41 -25.33 3.65 -17.89
N VAL A 42 -25.49 4.22 -19.08
CA VAL A 42 -26.74 4.73 -19.66
C VAL A 42 -27.26 3.76 -20.75
N GLU A 43 -28.49 3.96 -21.23
CA GLU A 43 -29.10 3.12 -22.29
C GLU A 43 -28.23 3.01 -23.56
N ASN A 44 -27.46 4.06 -23.86
CA ASN A 44 -26.57 4.11 -25.03
C ASN A 44 -25.15 3.55 -24.79
N GLY A 45 -24.86 3.02 -23.59
CA GLY A 45 -23.56 2.42 -23.26
C GLY A 45 -22.90 2.98 -22.00
N ILE A 46 -21.59 2.81 -21.90
CA ILE A 46 -20.79 3.22 -20.73
C ILE A 46 -20.32 4.67 -20.91
N ASN A 47 -20.52 5.49 -19.89
CA ASN A 47 -19.99 6.86 -19.82
C ASN A 47 -18.51 6.84 -19.39
N TRP A 48 -17.63 6.53 -20.35
CA TRP A 48 -16.19 6.45 -20.12
C TRP A 48 -15.57 7.73 -19.56
N ARG A 49 -16.18 8.89 -19.82
CA ARG A 49 -15.69 10.16 -19.29
C ARG A 49 -15.88 10.23 -17.78
N PHE A 50 -17.06 9.86 -17.29
CA PHE A 50 -17.30 9.82 -15.85
C PHE A 50 -16.46 8.74 -15.14
N VAL A 51 -16.27 7.59 -15.78
CA VAL A 51 -15.33 6.55 -15.30
C VAL A 51 -13.92 7.13 -15.17
N TYR A 52 -13.44 7.85 -16.18
CA TYR A 52 -12.11 8.46 -16.18
C TYR A 52 -11.97 9.55 -15.09
N ASP A 53 -12.93 10.47 -15.00
CA ASP A 53 -12.92 11.55 -14.01
C ASP A 53 -12.95 10.99 -12.58
N THR A 54 -13.70 9.90 -12.36
CA THR A 54 -13.73 9.18 -11.08
C THR A 54 -12.40 8.49 -10.81
N ALA A 55 -11.82 7.81 -11.81
CA ALA A 55 -10.52 7.16 -11.67
C ALA A 55 -9.42 8.18 -11.33
N GLU A 56 -9.37 9.32 -12.02
CA GLU A 56 -8.37 10.37 -11.81
C GLU A 56 -8.50 11.00 -10.41
N SER A 57 -9.74 11.37 -10.03
CA SER A 57 -10.01 11.99 -8.72
C SER A 57 -9.69 11.07 -7.55
N TRP A 58 -9.78 9.74 -7.73
CA TRP A 58 -9.41 8.75 -6.71
C TRP A 58 -7.94 8.36 -6.77
N PHE A 59 -7.32 8.39 -7.95
CA PHE A 59 -5.96 7.94 -8.17
C PHE A 59 -4.95 8.81 -7.43
N ILE A 60 -4.99 10.13 -7.62
CA ILE A 60 -3.98 11.04 -7.04
C ILE A 60 -4.00 11.00 -5.50
N PRO A 61 -5.14 11.15 -4.81
CA PRO A 61 -5.17 11.09 -3.36
C PRO A 61 -4.76 9.71 -2.84
N THR A 62 -5.27 8.62 -3.44
CA THR A 62 -4.92 7.27 -3.04
C THR A 62 -3.42 7.02 -3.17
N PHE A 63 -2.82 7.42 -4.30
CA PHE A 63 -1.40 7.28 -4.53
C PHE A 63 -0.57 8.00 -3.45
N ILE A 64 -0.89 9.27 -3.17
CA ILE A 64 -0.17 10.07 -2.17
C ILE A 64 -0.27 9.42 -0.78
N TYR A 65 -1.48 9.07 -0.34
CA TYR A 65 -1.68 8.48 0.98
C TYR A 65 -0.99 7.12 1.11
N VAL A 66 -1.11 6.27 0.10
CA VAL A 66 -0.53 4.92 0.13
C VAL A 66 0.99 4.96 0.11
N VAL A 67 1.60 5.82 -0.70
CA VAL A 67 3.05 5.98 -0.73
C VAL A 67 3.57 6.43 0.63
N LEU A 68 2.92 7.41 1.26
CA LEU A 68 3.30 7.91 2.58
C LEU A 68 3.16 6.82 3.66
N ILE A 69 2.01 6.14 3.71
CA ILE A 69 1.73 5.10 4.71
C ILE A 69 2.67 3.90 4.52
N ALA A 70 2.86 3.42 3.29
CA ALA A 70 3.73 2.29 2.99
C ALA A 70 5.19 2.62 3.36
N SER A 71 5.67 3.82 3.01
CA SER A 71 7.03 4.26 3.33
C SER A 71 7.24 4.38 4.84
N ALA A 72 6.33 5.04 5.55
CA ALA A 72 6.40 5.20 6.99
C ALA A 72 6.37 3.84 7.71
N THR A 73 5.46 2.95 7.31
CA THR A 73 5.34 1.60 7.88
C THR A 73 6.63 0.81 7.69
N HIS A 74 7.19 0.81 6.47
CA HIS A 74 8.43 0.10 6.19
C HIS A 74 9.61 0.64 7.02
N LEU A 75 9.72 1.97 7.17
CA LEU A 75 10.75 2.60 7.98
C LEU A 75 10.62 2.24 9.46
N ILE A 76 9.41 2.30 10.02
CA ILE A 76 9.13 1.94 11.42
C ILE A 76 9.50 0.48 11.68
N VAL A 77 9.06 -0.44 10.81
CA VAL A 77 9.37 -1.87 10.94
C VAL A 77 10.87 -2.11 10.88
N THR A 78 11.57 -1.43 9.96
CA THR A 78 13.04 -1.53 9.83
C THR A 78 13.74 -1.03 11.10
N LEU A 79 13.30 0.12 11.64
CA LEU A 79 13.85 0.70 12.85
C LEU A 79 13.65 -0.21 14.07
N VAL A 80 12.44 -0.74 14.25
CA VAL A 80 12.11 -1.67 15.35
C VAL A 80 12.96 -2.94 15.27
N ASN A 81 13.11 -3.52 14.07
CA ASN A 81 13.93 -4.71 13.87
C ASN A 81 15.41 -4.44 14.15
N TRP A 82 15.91 -3.27 13.75
CA TRP A 82 17.28 -2.85 14.05
C TRP A 82 17.51 -2.70 15.56
N LEU A 83 16.61 -2.02 16.28
CA LEU A 83 16.67 -1.85 17.73
C LEU A 83 16.63 -3.19 18.49
N ARG A 84 15.74 -4.11 18.07
CA ARG A 84 15.65 -5.47 18.65
C ARG A 84 16.97 -6.23 18.48
N LYS A 85 17.60 -6.13 17.30
CA LYS A 85 18.88 -6.79 17.01
C LYS A 85 20.04 -6.19 17.81
N ALA A 86 20.09 -4.87 17.94
CA ALA A 86 21.09 -4.17 18.77
C ALA A 86 21.00 -4.58 20.24
N ARG A 87 19.77 -4.65 20.79
CA ARG A 87 19.53 -5.09 22.17
C ARG A 87 19.94 -6.54 22.41
N SER A 88 19.67 -7.43 21.46
CA SER A 88 20.07 -8.85 21.55
C SER A 88 21.60 -9.01 21.56
N LYS A 89 22.32 -8.31 20.65
CA LYS A 89 23.79 -8.32 20.64
C LYS A 89 24.39 -7.79 21.94
N GLY A 90 23.84 -6.71 22.50
CA GLY A 90 24.29 -6.16 23.78
C GLY A 90 24.16 -7.16 24.94
N LYS A 91 23.05 -7.90 25.01
CA LYS A 91 22.86 -8.96 26.02
C LYS A 91 23.86 -10.11 25.84
N LEU A 92 24.13 -10.53 24.61
CA LEU A 92 25.09 -11.61 24.31
C LEU A 92 26.52 -11.21 24.72
N ASN A 93 26.95 -10.00 24.35
CA ASN A 93 28.31 -9.54 24.66
C ASN A 93 28.55 -9.41 26.18
N LYS A 94 27.52 -8.99 26.94
CA LYS A 94 27.59 -8.94 28.42
C LYS A 94 27.74 -10.33 29.04
N ARG A 95 27.14 -11.38 28.45
CA ARG A 95 27.30 -12.77 28.92
C ARG A 95 28.71 -13.31 28.67
N LEU A 96 29.26 -13.05 27.50
CA LEU A 96 30.62 -13.49 27.14
C LEU A 96 31.72 -12.84 27.98
N ARG A 97 31.49 -11.62 28.50
CA ARG A 97 32.46 -10.91 29.37
C ARG A 97 32.43 -11.37 30.83
N ASN A 98 31.41 -12.14 31.23
CA ASN A 98 31.21 -12.61 32.59
C ASN A 98 31.53 -14.11 32.75
N GLN A 99 32.04 -14.75 31.69
CA GLN A 99 32.68 -16.06 31.70
C GLN A 99 34.19 -15.87 31.59
#